data_AF-A0A832S4E8-F1
#
_entry.id   AF-A0A832S4E8-F1
#
_cell.length_a   1.000
_cell.length_b   1.000
_cell.length_c   1.000
_cell.angle_alpha   90.00
_cell.angle_beta   90.00
_cell.angle_gamma   90.00
#
_symmetry.space_group_name_H-M   'P 1'
#
loop_
_entity.id
_entity.type
_entity.pdbx_description
1 polymer ?
#
loop_
_entity_poly.entity_id
_entity_poly.type
_entity_poly.pdbx_seq_one_letter_code
_entity_poly.pdbx_strand_id
1 'polypeptide(L)' 'MSLFLEVVPVAEAIETVRRIAPPGGCEDVPLEDALHRVLAKDVCADIDVPGFDRSTV' A
#
# COMPACT_ATOMS: atom_id res chain seq x y z
N MET A 1 -30.27 19.76 -17.22
CA MET A 1 -30.03 19.49 -15.78
C MET A 1 -28.80 20.29 -15.39
N SER A 2 -28.99 21.49 -14.82
CA SER A 2 -27.86 22.35 -14.44
C SER A 2 -27.32 21.87 -13.10
N LEU A 3 -26.15 21.22 -13.12
CA LEU A 3 -25.39 20.99 -11.90
C LEU A 3 -24.68 22.30 -11.55
N PHE A 4 -25.32 23.13 -10.73
CA PHE A 4 -24.61 24.19 -10.03
C PHE A 4 -23.88 23.53 -8.87
N LEU A 5 -22.56 23.41 -9.01
CA LEU A 5 -21.68 22.95 -7.94
C LEU A 5 -21.28 24.15 -7.08
N GLU A 6 -21.20 23.95 -5.78
CA GLU A 6 -20.66 24.95 -4.85
C GLU A 6 -19.14 24.89 -4.85
N VAL A 7 -18.50 26.07 -4.80
CA VAL A 7 -17.04 26.16 -4.70
C VAL A 7 -16.64 25.90 -3.26
N VAL A 8 -15.81 24.90 -3.04
CA VAL A 8 -15.25 24.55 -1.73
C VAL A 8 -13.75 24.89 -1.66
N PRO A 9 -13.20 25.15 -0.45
CA PRO A 9 -11.76 25.25 -0.26
C PRO A 9 -11.01 23.99 -0.70
N VAL A 10 -9.78 24.15 -1.19
CA VAL A 10 -8.95 23.02 -1.66
C VAL A 10 -8.73 21.97 -0.57
N ALA A 11 -8.53 22.39 0.68
CA ALA A 11 -8.35 21.47 1.81
C ALA A 11 -9.59 20.58 2.01
N GLU A 12 -10.79 21.15 1.93
CA GLU A 12 -12.05 20.42 2.06
C GLU A 12 -12.24 19.41 0.93
N ALA A 13 -11.87 19.79 -0.29
CA ALA A 13 -11.88 18.88 -1.44
C ALA A 13 -10.95 17.68 -1.21
N ILE A 14 -9.72 17.91 -0.73
CA ILE A 14 -8.75 16.84 -0.45
C ILE A 14 -9.28 15.89 0.63
N GLU A 15 -9.81 16.43 1.73
CA GLU A 15 -10.36 15.61 2.81
C GLU A 15 -11.57 14.81 2.37
N THR A 16 -12.46 15.41 1.58
CA THR A 16 -13.64 14.73 1.05
C THR A 16 -13.25 13.58 0.14
N VAL A 17 -12.29 13.78 -0.77
CA VAL A 17 -11.78 12.72 -1.65
C VAL A 17 -11.15 11.58 -0.82
N ARG A 18 -10.30 11.90 0.16
CA ARG A 18 -9.67 10.90 1.03
C ARG A 18 -10.70 10.10 1.84
N ARG A 19 -11.76 10.74 2.29
CA ARG A 19 -12.82 10.14 3.12
C ARG A 19 -13.70 9.18 2.34
N ILE A 20 -13.96 9.44 1.07
CA ILE A 20 -14.82 8.59 0.22
C ILE A 20 -14.03 7.54 -0.57
N ALA A 21 -12.70 7.65 -0.60
CA ALA A 21 -11.85 6.68 -1.27
C ALA A 21 -12.05 5.30 -0.63
N PRO A 22 -12.42 4.26 -1.41
CA PRO A 22 -12.53 2.92 -0.88
C PRO A 22 -11.15 2.42 -0.42
N PRO A 23 -11.09 1.54 0.59
CA PRO A 23 -9.84 0.90 0.94
C PRO A 23 -9.30 0.10 -0.26
N GLY A 24 -7.98 0.09 -0.41
CA GLY A 24 -7.33 -0.77 -1.41
C GLY A 24 -7.58 -2.25 -1.08
N GLY A 25 -7.77 -3.06 -2.12
CA GLY A 25 -7.76 -4.51 -1.99
C GLY A 25 -6.33 -5.06 -1.81
N CYS A 26 -6.24 -6.32 -1.44
CA CYS A 26 -5.00 -7.07 -1.39
C CYS A 26 -5.07 -8.29 -2.31
N GLU A 27 -3.92 -8.69 -2.84
CA GLU A 27 -3.74 -9.84 -3.70
C GLU A 27 -2.34 -10.41 -3.49
N ASP A 28 -2.18 -11.70 -3.80
CA ASP A 28 -0.87 -12.33 -3.88
C ASP A 28 -0.31 -12.15 -5.30
N VAL A 29 0.94 -11.72 -5.41
CA VAL A 29 1.61 -11.49 -6.69
C VAL A 29 2.95 -12.22 -6.73
N PRO A 30 3.44 -12.61 -7.93
CA PRO A 30 4.82 -13.06 -8.10
C PRO A 30 5.81 -12.00 -7.64
N LEU A 31 6.99 -12.43 -7.18
CA LEU A 31 8.00 -11.53 -6.64
C LEU A 31 8.57 -10.60 -7.72
N GLU A 32 8.69 -11.08 -8.94
CA GLU A 32 9.10 -10.29 -10.10
C GLU A 32 8.19 -9.10 -10.40
N ASP A 33 6.92 -9.17 -10.00
CA ASP A 33 5.90 -8.13 -10.19
C ASP A 33 5.71 -7.23 -8.95
N ALA A 34 6.48 -7.48 -7.88
CA ALA A 34 6.31 -6.80 -6.59
C ALA A 34 6.90 -5.38 -6.56
N LEU A 35 7.76 -5.01 -7.53
CA LEU A 35 8.37 -3.69 -7.57
C LEU A 35 7.29 -2.59 -7.66
N HIS A 36 7.40 -1.58 -6.80
CA HIS A 36 6.44 -0.47 -6.66
C HIS A 36 5.07 -0.82 -6.05
N ARG A 37 4.87 -2.06 -5.58
CA ARG A 37 3.67 -2.42 -4.81
C ARG A 37 3.80 -1.96 -3.35
N VAL A 38 2.67 -1.88 -2.65
CA VAL A 38 2.60 -1.60 -1.20
C VAL A 38 2.27 -2.90 -0.48
N LEU A 39 3.04 -3.24 0.55
CA LEU A 39 2.77 -4.42 1.37
C LEU A 39 1.43 -4.27 2.10
N ALA A 40 0.57 -5.29 1.97
CA ALA A 40 -0.72 -5.34 2.65
C ALA A 40 -0.63 -5.76 4.13
N LYS A 41 0.52 -6.32 4.54
CA LYS A 41 0.80 -6.80 5.90
C LYS A 41 2.31 -6.79 6.16
N ASP A 42 2.67 -6.85 7.43
CA ASP A 42 4.07 -7.01 7.86
C ASP A 42 4.66 -8.33 7.32
N VAL A 43 5.97 -8.32 7.08
CA VAL A 43 6.73 -9.49 6.60
C VAL A 43 7.71 -9.90 7.69
N CYS A 44 7.58 -11.14 8.16
CA CYS A 44 8.52 -11.76 9.08
C CYS A 44 9.31 -12.84 8.35
N ALA A 45 10.60 -12.97 8.68
CA ALA A 45 11.38 -14.11 8.22
C ALA A 45 10.79 -15.40 8.82
N ASP A 46 10.58 -16.39 7.96
CA ASP A 46 10.10 -17.73 8.33
C ASP A 46 11.26 -18.67 8.67
N ILE A 47 12.49 -18.27 8.35
CA ILE A 47 13.72 -19.02 8.60
C ILE A 47 14.85 -18.11 9.11
N ASP A 48 15.81 -18.71 9.81
CA ASP A 48 17.08 -18.07 10.13
C ASP A 48 17.98 -17.97 8.88
N VAL A 49 18.77 -16.88 8.79
CA VAL A 49 19.72 -16.67 7.68
C VAL A 49 21.09 -16.24 8.22
N PRO A 50 22.13 -17.11 8.15
CA PRO A 50 22.07 -18.50 7.69
C PRO A 50 21.30 -19.39 8.68
N GLY A 51 20.61 -20.42 8.17
CA GLY A 51 19.96 -21.43 9.01
C GLY A 51 20.91 -22.49 9.56
N PHE A 52 22.22 -22.21 9.59
CA PHE A 52 23.29 -23.13 10.00
C PHE A 52 24.57 -22.37 10.34
N ASP A 53 25.48 -23.02 11.07
CA ASP A 53 26.78 -22.46 11.40
C ASP A 53 27.67 -22.32 10.16
N ARG A 54 28.12 -21.10 9.87
CA ARG A 54 29.05 -20.81 8.76
C ARG A 54 30.37 -20.24 9.28
N SER A 55 31.49 -20.72 8.74
CA SER A 55 32.78 -19.99 8.83
C SER A 55 32.81 -18.86 7.80
N THR A 56 33.48 -17.77 8.14
CA THR A 56 33.76 -16.65 7.22
C THR A 56 35.26 -16.43 6.99
N VAL A 57 36.09 -17.32 7.54
CA VAL A 57 37.55 -17.29 7.51
C VAL A 57 38.10 -18.64 7.07
#